data_AF-A0A846AXZ2-F1
#
_entry.id   AF-A0A846AXZ2-F1
#
_cell.length_a   1.000
_cell.length_b   1.000
_cell.length_c   1.000
_cell.angle_alpha   90.00
_cell.angle_beta   90.00
_cell.angle_gamma   90.00
#
_symmetry.space_group_name_H-M   'P 1'
#
loop_
_entity.id
_entity.type
_entity.pdbx_description
1 polymer ?
#
loop_
_entity_poly.entity_id
_entity_poly.type
_entity_poly.pdbx_seq_one_letter_code
_entity_poly.pdbx_strand_id
1 'polypeptide(L)'
;MRYLKEIHKLFPEAKFIHIIRDGRDVAESLKRVFLGPKSIYGIAHRWREYVITFDEFKKTINSDQFLEIHYEDLVLDLENQLKKIKYFLEEDYETVNLNLPETERRMFYCQSDPLC
;
A
#
# COMPACT_ATOMS: atom_id res chain seq x y z
N MET A 1 6.49 -5.87 9.79
CA MET A 1 7.49 -5.17 8.96
C MET A 1 8.82 -5.19 9.71
N ARG A 2 9.76 -6.09 9.39
CA ARG A 2 10.91 -6.39 10.28
C ARG A 2 12.21 -5.65 9.99
N TYR A 3 12.36 -5.10 8.78
CA TYR A 3 13.65 -4.59 8.29
C TYR A 3 13.66 -3.08 7.98
N LEU A 4 12.63 -2.32 8.39
CA LEU A 4 12.51 -0.90 8.06
C LEU A 4 13.71 -0.09 8.56
N LYS A 5 14.11 -0.32 9.81
CA LYS A 5 15.21 0.39 10.46
C LYS A 5 16.56 0.01 9.84
N GLU A 6 16.72 -1.26 9.49
CA GLU A 6 17.91 -1.81 8.85
C GLU A 6 18.07 -1.27 7.43
N ILE A 7 16.99 -1.19 6.66
CA ILE A 7 17.00 -0.59 5.32
C ILE A 7 17.41 0.88 5.41
N HIS A 8 16.80 1.66 6.30
CA HIS A 8 17.18 3.07 6.48
C HIS A 8 18.63 3.23 6.95
N LYS A 9 19.12 2.33 7.81
CA LYS A 9 20.52 2.35 8.25
C LYS A 9 21.50 2.05 7.11
N LEU A 10 21.15 1.14 6.21
CA LEU A 10 21.97 0.79 5.05
C LEU A 10 21.89 1.81 3.92
N PHE A 11 20.73 2.45 3.77
CA PHE A 11 20.44 3.46 2.76
C PHE A 11 19.84 4.70 3.44
N PRO A 12 20.69 5.59 4.02
CA PRO A 12 20.22 6.75 4.76
C PRO A 12 19.35 7.70 3.92
N GLU A 13 19.60 7.77 2.61
CA GLU A 13 18.87 8.60 1.66
C GLU A 13 17.65 7.91 1.03
N ALA A 14 17.31 6.68 1.47
CA ALA A 14 16.19 5.95 0.90
C ALA A 14 14.85 6.65 1.14
N LYS A 15 14.04 6.71 0.09
CA LYS A 15 12.65 7.19 0.12
C LYS A 15 11.70 6.02 0.39
N PHE A 16 10.76 6.20 1.30
CA PHE A 16 9.79 5.20 1.72
C PHE A 16 8.38 5.61 1.28
N ILE A 17 7.77 4.82 0.41
CA ILE A 17 6.37 4.97 0.03
C ILE A 17 5.55 3.92 0.78
N HIS A 18 4.67 4.37 1.67
CA HIS A 18 3.77 3.52 2.43
C HIS A 18 2.36 3.60 1.82
N ILE A 19 1.91 2.50 1.20
CA ILE A 19 0.54 2.39 0.71
C ILE A 19 -0.29 1.72 1.80
N ILE A 20 -1.21 2.48 2.40
CA ILE A 20 -2.13 2.01 3.42
C ILE A 20 -3.51 1.73 2.80
N ARG A 21 -4.15 0.64 3.24
CA ARG A 21 -5.51 0.25 2.85
C ARG A 21 -6.35 -0.01 4.10
N ASP A 22 -7.66 0.17 3.99
CA ASP A 22 -8.58 -0.19 5.06
C ASP A 22 -8.36 -1.65 5.56
N GLY A 23 -8.24 -1.82 6.88
CA GLY A 23 -7.99 -3.12 7.49
C GLY A 23 -9.10 -4.15 7.26
N ARG A 24 -10.34 -3.71 7.04
CA ARG A 24 -11.49 -4.56 6.73
C ARG A 24 -11.37 -5.14 5.33
N ASP A 25 -10.99 -4.29 4.37
CA ASP A 25 -10.70 -4.67 3.00
C ASP A 25 -9.51 -5.65 2.93
N VAL A 26 -8.47 -5.41 3.73
CA VAL A 26 -7.34 -6.34 3.87
C VAL A 26 -7.81 -7.69 4.43
N ALA A 27 -8.69 -7.69 5.43
CA ALA A 27 -9.24 -8.92 6.00
C ALA A 27 -10.11 -9.69 5.00
N GLU A 28 -10.92 -8.99 4.22
CA GLU A 28 -11.73 -9.54 3.15
C GLU A 28 -10.84 -10.17 2.06
N SER A 29 -9.79 -9.46 1.62
CA SER A 29 -8.83 -9.94 0.64
C SER A 29 -8.04 -11.16 1.12
N LEU A 30 -7.58 -11.17 2.38
CA LEU A 30 -6.76 -12.26 2.93
C LEU A 30 -7.55 -13.57 3.11
N LYS A 31 -8.88 -13.53 3.22
CA LYS A 31 -9.70 -14.76 3.20
C LYS A 31 -9.51 -15.56 1.91
N ARG A 32 -9.28 -14.88 0.79
CA ARG A 32 -9.06 -15.51 -0.53
C ARG A 32 -7.66 -16.09 -0.71
N VAL A 33 -6.72 -15.75 0.17
CA VAL A 33 -5.32 -16.19 0.06
C VAL A 33 -5.10 -17.49 0.84
N PHE A 34 -4.45 -18.48 0.21
CA PHE A 34 -4.18 -19.77 0.85
C PHE A 34 -3.24 -19.65 2.07
N LEU A 35 -2.29 -18.70 2.03
CA LEU A 35 -1.27 -18.48 3.05
C LEU A 35 -1.58 -17.25 3.92
N GLY A 36 -1.49 -17.38 5.25
CA GLY A 36 -1.63 -16.27 6.20
C GLY A 36 -2.61 -16.56 7.35
N PRO A 37 -2.81 -15.58 8.26
CA PRO A 37 -3.76 -15.72 9.36
C PRO A 37 -5.17 -15.95 8.82
N LYS A 38 -5.83 -17.02 9.27
CA LYS A 38 -7.19 -17.39 8.82
C LYS A 38 -8.30 -16.78 9.67
N SER A 39 -7.97 -16.32 10.87
CA SER A 39 -8.92 -15.65 11.75
C SER A 39 -8.96 -14.15 11.48
N ILE A 40 -10.15 -13.57 11.48
CA ILE A 40 -10.35 -12.11 11.40
C ILE A 40 -9.54 -11.40 12.47
N TYR A 41 -9.53 -11.94 13.69
CA TYR A 41 -8.72 -11.41 14.78
C TYR A 41 -7.22 -11.37 14.44
N GLY A 42 -6.67 -12.48 13.93
CA GLY A 42 -5.25 -12.56 13.57
C GLY A 42 -4.89 -11.59 12.43
N ILE A 43 -5.79 -11.42 11.46
CA ILE A 43 -5.60 -10.45 10.38
C ILE A 43 -5.64 -9.01 10.91
N ALA A 44 -6.66 -8.66 11.69
CA ALA A 44 -6.82 -7.32 12.26
C ALA A 44 -5.65 -6.97 13.19
N HIS A 45 -5.21 -7.92 14.00
CA HIS A 45 -4.05 -7.75 14.88
C HIS A 45 -2.79 -7.45 14.06
N ARG A 46 -2.49 -8.27 13.04
CA ARG A 46 -1.33 -8.09 12.17
C ARG A 46 -1.37 -6.77 11.40
N TRP A 47 -2.55 -6.41 10.86
CA TRP A 47 -2.75 -5.13 10.18
C TRP A 47 -2.46 -3.97 11.13
N ARG A 48 -3.01 -4.00 12.35
CA ARG A 48 -2.76 -2.98 13.38
C ARG A 48 -1.29 -2.88 13.74
N GLU A 49 -0.60 -4.01 13.92
CA GLU A 49 0.84 -4.02 14.19
C GLU A 49 1.63 -3.34 13.07
N TYR A 50 1.26 -3.56 11.81
CA TYR A 50 1.94 -2.95 10.68
C TYR A 50 1.72 -1.44 10.61
N VAL A 51 0.47 -0.99 10.80
CA VAL A 51 0.14 0.44 10.82
C VAL A 51 0.89 1.15 11.95
N ILE A 52 0.90 0.58 13.16
CA ILE A 52 1.66 1.13 14.29
C ILE A 52 3.16 1.16 13.98
N THR A 53 3.72 0.09 13.42
CA THR A 53 5.15 0.03 13.08
C THR A 53 5.54 1.16 12.13
N PHE A 54 4.72 1.45 11.12
CA PHE A 54 4.96 2.56 10.19
C PHE A 54 4.74 3.93 10.82
N ASP A 55 3.72 4.08 11.67
CA ASP A 55 3.47 5.33 12.39
C ASP A 55 4.62 5.68 13.35
N GLU A 56 5.26 4.68 13.95
CA GLU A 56 6.48 4.85 14.73
C GLU A 56 7.68 5.14 13.85
N PHE A 57 7.85 4.39 12.76
CA PHE A 57 9.00 4.56 11.86
C PHE A 57 9.04 5.94 11.19
N LYS A 58 7.89 6.47 10.73
CA LYS A 58 7.82 7.80 10.12
C LYS A 58 8.25 8.93 11.06
N LYS A 59 8.19 8.72 12.38
CA LYS A 59 8.67 9.69 13.39
C LYS A 59 10.19 9.67 13.55
N THR A 60 10.86 8.67 12.98
CA THR A 60 12.32 8.47 13.11
C THR A 60 13.12 8.88 11.87
N ILE A 61 12.45 9.25 10.78
CA ILE A 61 13.06 9.63 9.51
C ILE A 61 12.62 11.05 9.10
N ASN A 62 13.31 11.65 8.14
CA ASN A 62 12.96 12.98 7.67
C ASN A 62 11.63 12.96 6.88
N SER A 63 10.87 14.06 6.94
CA SER A 63 9.53 14.14 6.32
C SER A 63 9.55 14.07 4.79
N ASP A 64 10.66 14.44 4.17
CA ASP A 64 10.91 14.32 2.73
C ASP A 64 11.29 12.90 2.29
N GLN A 65 11.53 11.99 3.23
CA GLN A 65 11.84 10.58 2.96
C GLN A 65 10.65 9.65 3.16
N PHE A 66 9.48 10.17 3.54
CA PHE A 66 8.29 9.36 3.78
C PHE A 66 7.05 9.91 3.06
N LEU A 67 6.42 9.07 2.25
CA LEU A 67 5.16 9.37 1.59
C LEU A 67 4.12 8.31 1.93
N GLU A 68 3.01 8.73 2.54
CA GLU A 68 1.84 7.87 2.76
C GLU A 68 0.77 8.13 1.69
N ILE A 69 0.22 7.03 1.16
CA ILE A 69 -0.83 7.03 0.13
C ILE A 69 -1.90 6.04 0.55
N HIS A 70 -3.16 6.47 0.50
CA HIS A 70 -4.29 5.58 0.67
C HIS A 70 -4.53 4.82 -0.64
N TYR A 71 -4.64 3.50 -0.55
CA TYR A 71 -4.94 2.64 -1.69
C TYR A 71 -6.22 3.09 -2.40
N GLU A 72 -7.21 3.52 -1.63
CA GLU A 72 -8.49 4.01 -2.12
C GLU A 72 -8.31 5.25 -3.02
N ASP A 73 -7.43 6.18 -2.64
CA ASP A 73 -7.09 7.35 -3.47
C ASP A 73 -6.36 6.94 -4.75
N LEU A 74 -5.52 5.90 -4.70
CA LEU A 74 -4.79 5.40 -5.88
C LEU A 74 -5.75 4.79 -6.91
N VAL A 75 -6.84 4.16 -6.44
CA VAL A 75 -7.88 3.58 -7.31
C VAL A 75 -8.82 4.65 -7.85
N LEU A 76 -9.17 5.65 -7.04
CA LEU A 76 -10.12 6.71 -7.41
C LEU A 76 -9.49 7.81 -8.26
N ASP A 77 -8.22 8.14 -8.02
CA ASP A 77 -7.50 9.24 -8.65
C ASP A 77 -6.04 8.87 -8.95
N LEU A 78 -5.88 7.88 -9.84
CA LEU A 78 -4.59 7.33 -10.21
C LEU A 78 -3.63 8.40 -10.73
N GLU A 79 -4.10 9.31 -11.59
CA GLU A 79 -3.24 10.32 -12.22
C GLU A 79 -2.61 11.26 -11.20
N ASN A 80 -3.39 11.76 -10.23
CA ASN A 80 -2.86 12.68 -9.24
C ASN A 80 -1.99 11.97 -8.20
N GLN A 81 -2.33 10.74 -7.80
CA GLN A 81 -1.45 9.97 -6.92
C GLN A 81 -0.11 9.65 -7.58
N LEU A 82 -0.08 9.34 -8.88
CA LEU A 82 1.17 9.14 -9.61
C LEU A 82 2.00 10.42 -9.72
N LYS A 83 1.37 11.58 -9.94
CA LYS A 83 2.07 12.88 -9.89
C LYS A 83 2.70 13.12 -8.52
N LYS A 84 1.98 12.82 -7.44
CA LYS A 84 2.48 12.94 -6.05
C LYS A 84 3.68 12.03 -5.80
N ILE A 85 3.62 10.77 -6.25
CA ILE A 85 4.72 9.80 -6.14
C ILE A 85 5.94 10.30 -6.91
N LYS A 86 5.78 10.75 -8.16
CA LYS A 86 6.90 11.24 -8.97
C LYS A 86 7.55 12.49 -8.38
N TYR A 87 6.74 13.44 -7.92
CA TYR A 87 7.24 14.63 -7.23
C TYR A 87 8.05 14.24 -5.98
N PHE A 88 7.54 13.29 -5.21
CA PHE A 88 8.26 12.76 -4.05
C PHE A 88 9.57 12.05 -4.43
N LEU A 89 9.61 11.33 -5.55
CA LEU A 89 10.82 10.67 -6.04
C LEU A 89 11.83 11.63 -6.68
N GLU A 90 11.45 12.89 -6.95
CA GLU A 90 12.24 13.87 -7.73
C GLU A 90 12.51 13.40 -9.17
N GLU A 91 11.60 12.61 -9.75
CA GLU A 91 11.67 12.19 -11.15
C GLU A 91 10.83 13.11 -12.06
N ASP A 92 11.39 13.48 -13.20
CA ASP A 92 10.67 14.26 -14.21
C ASP A 92 9.46 13.47 -14.74
N TYR A 93 8.31 14.14 -14.84
CA TYR A 93 7.09 13.55 -15.38
C TYR A 93 7.23 13.40 -16.90
N GLU A 94 7.86 12.32 -17.37
CA GLU A 94 7.57 11.84 -18.72
C GLU A 94 6.14 11.27 -18.71
N THR A 95 5.37 11.56 -19.76
CA THR A 95 4.04 10.99 -20.00
C THR A 95 4.17 9.46 -20.01
N VAL A 96 3.98 8.85 -18.86
CA VAL A 96 3.87 7.39 -18.75
C VAL A 96 2.59 7.03 -19.47
N ASN A 97 2.73 6.45 -20.67
CA ASN A 97 1.65 5.73 -21.31
C ASN A 97 1.32 4.56 -20.38
N LEU A 98 0.30 4.76 -19.54
CA LEU A 98 -0.25 3.74 -18.66
C LEU A 98 -1.00 2.71 -19.51
N ASN A 99 -0.26 1.94 -20.31
CA ASN A 99 -0.73 0.68 -20.86
C ASN A 99 -0.72 -0.36 -19.74
N LEU A 100 -1.48 -0.08 -18.67
CA LEU A 100 -1.88 -1.11 -17.74
C LEU A 100 -2.74 -2.07 -18.55
N PRO A 101 -2.39 -3.37 -18.63
CA PRO A 101 -3.25 -4.31 -19.32
C PRO A 101 -4.65 -4.21 -18.69
N GLU A 102 -5.69 -4.09 -19.53
CA GLU A 102 -7.10 -4.02 -19.11
C GLU A 102 -7.56 -5.25 -18.32
N THR A 103 -6.68 -6.22 -18.10
CA THR A 103 -6.88 -7.40 -17.26
C THR A 103 -7.24 -6.96 -15.84
N GLU A 104 -8.55 -6.94 -15.63
CA GLU A 104 -9.25 -7.23 -14.38
C GLU A 104 -9.43 -6.10 -13.36
N ARG A 105 -9.89 -4.92 -13.79
CA ARG A 105 -10.63 -4.02 -12.87
C ARG A 105 -11.92 -4.66 -12.29
N ARG A 106 -12.31 -5.88 -12.71
CA ARG A 106 -13.59 -6.53 -12.38
C ARG A 106 -13.54 -7.99 -11.88
N MET A 107 -12.43 -8.73 -11.92
CA MET A 107 -12.52 -10.19 -11.72
C MET A 107 -12.37 -10.73 -10.29
N PHE A 108 -11.93 -9.93 -9.31
CA PHE A 108 -11.80 -10.45 -7.92
C PHE A 108 -12.94 -10.08 -6.96
N TYR A 109 -13.90 -9.24 -7.35
CA TYR A 109 -15.01 -8.83 -6.48
C TYR A 109 -16.36 -9.52 -6.75
N CYS A 110 -16.57 -10.18 -7.91
CA CYS A 110 -17.89 -10.71 -8.26
C CYS A 110 -18.01 -12.24 -8.31
N GLN A 111 -16.91 -13.02 -8.22
CA GLN A 111 -17.00 -14.50 -8.35
C GLN A 111 -17.30 -15.25 -7.04
N SER A 112 -17.78 -14.57 -5.99
CA SER A 112 -18.14 -15.22 -4.73
C SER A 112 -19.37 -14.65 -4.03
N ASP A 113 -20.17 -13.83 -4.73
CA ASP A 113 -21.43 -13.31 -4.17
C ASP A 113 -22.63 -14.00 -4.88
N PRO A 114 -23.44 -14.83 -4.19
CA PRO A 114 -24.59 -15.50 -4.79
C PRO A 114 -25.82 -14.61 -4.97
N LEU A 115 -25.67 -13.28 -4.95
CA LEU A 115 -26.77 -12.29 -5.07
C LEU A 115 -26.57 -11.27 -6.21
N CYS A 116 -25.80 -11.62 -7.23
CA CYS A 116 -25.92 -11.00 -8.56
C CYS A 116 -26.82 -11.84 -9.47
#